data_AF-A0A1I8A5K0-F1
#
_entry.id   AF-A0A1I8A5K0-F1
#
_cell.length_a   1.000
_cell.length_b   1.000
_cell.length_c   1.000
_cell.angle_alpha   90.00
_cell.angle_beta   90.00
_cell.angle_gamma   90.00
#
_symmetry.space_group_name_H-M   'P 1'
#
loop_
_entity.id
_entity.type
_entity.pdbx_description
1 polymer ?
#
loop_
_entity_poly.entity_id
_entity_poly.type
_entity_poly.pdbx_seq_one_letter_code
_entity_poly.pdbx_strand_id
1 'polypeptide(L)'
;MSFLARASFAALRSRSALCTSFSSKALVATSAKALAPAAGTNIAPADGHGAHFKLERYWAAAMLPLLPASYFIHGPVMDVALSVALVLHIHWGATGVIQDYARPFVIGETLAKAARASAYLITILLTVALFHFNYNDVGLTRAFEMVFSL
;
A
#
# COMPACT_ATOMS: atom_id res chain seq x y z
N MET A 1 -13.91 -33.14 -96.31
CA MET A 1 -14.79 -32.23 -97.06
C MET A 1 -14.82 -30.91 -96.34
N SER A 2 -14.16 -29.94 -96.96
CA SER A 2 -14.15 -28.50 -96.68
C SER A 2 -15.54 -27.89 -96.49
N PHE A 3 -15.65 -26.82 -95.70
CA PHE A 3 -16.38 -25.53 -95.93
C PHE A 3 -16.29 -24.70 -94.62
N LEU A 4 -15.31 -23.79 -94.49
CA LEU A 4 -15.43 -22.32 -94.69
C LEU A 4 -16.60 -21.64 -93.97
N ALA A 5 -16.32 -20.75 -93.00
CA ALA A 5 -16.64 -19.31 -93.09
C ALA A 5 -16.36 -18.51 -91.80
N ARG A 6 -15.48 -17.50 -91.93
CA ARG A 6 -15.58 -16.09 -91.44
C ARG A 6 -16.46 -15.79 -90.22
N ALA A 7 -15.93 -15.03 -89.26
CA ALA A 7 -15.96 -13.54 -89.26
C ALA A 7 -15.49 -12.99 -87.91
N SER A 8 -15.01 -11.75 -87.96
CA SER A 8 -14.30 -11.01 -86.90
C SER A 8 -15.21 -10.15 -86.03
N PHE A 9 -14.68 -9.88 -84.83
CA PHE A 9 -14.76 -8.68 -83.98
C PHE A 9 -16.06 -8.25 -83.26
N ALA A 10 -15.86 -8.14 -81.94
CA ALA A 10 -16.30 -7.10 -81.01
C ALA A 10 -17.76 -7.09 -80.51
N ALA A 11 -17.92 -7.41 -79.23
CA ALA A 11 -18.75 -6.60 -78.32
C ALA A 11 -18.29 -6.81 -76.87
N LEU A 12 -17.56 -5.82 -76.35
CA LEU A 12 -17.25 -5.66 -74.94
C LEU A 12 -18.58 -5.48 -74.18
N ARG A 13 -18.90 -6.34 -73.22
CA ARG A 13 -19.93 -6.02 -72.22
C ARG A 13 -19.50 -6.44 -70.83
N SER A 14 -18.94 -5.45 -70.15
CA SER A 14 -18.79 -5.31 -68.72
C SER A 14 -19.93 -5.98 -67.93
N ARG A 15 -19.56 -6.89 -67.02
CA ARG A 15 -20.39 -7.22 -65.85
C ARG A 15 -19.50 -7.21 -64.62
N SER A 16 -19.61 -6.08 -63.93
CA SER A 16 -19.05 -5.76 -62.62
C SER A 16 -19.21 -6.91 -61.64
N ALA A 17 -18.08 -7.39 -61.08
CA ALA A 17 -18.08 -8.23 -59.90
C ALA A 17 -18.58 -7.38 -58.72
N LEU A 18 -19.70 -7.78 -58.13
CA LEU A 18 -20.20 -7.22 -56.89
C LEU A 18 -19.29 -7.69 -55.74
N CYS A 19 -18.09 -7.12 -55.64
CA CYS A 19 -17.30 -7.16 -54.41
C CYS A 19 -17.99 -6.22 -53.42
N THR A 20 -18.70 -6.78 -52.46
CA THR A 20 -19.15 -6.02 -51.29
C THR A 20 -17.91 -5.49 -50.57
N SER A 21 -17.64 -4.20 -50.75
CA SER A 21 -16.59 -3.49 -50.02
C SER A 21 -17.01 -3.42 -48.56
N PHE A 22 -16.59 -4.40 -47.76
CA PHE A 22 -16.53 -4.22 -46.32
C PHE A 22 -15.39 -3.22 -46.06
N SER A 23 -15.77 -1.94 -45.97
CA SER A 23 -14.86 -0.90 -45.51
C SER A 23 -14.58 -1.15 -44.03
N SER A 24 -13.52 -1.90 -43.77
CA SER A 24 -12.91 -2.02 -42.45
C SER A 24 -12.46 -0.63 -42.04
N LYS A 25 -13.33 0.12 -41.35
CA LYS A 25 -12.86 1.23 -40.53
C LYS A 25 -11.95 0.59 -39.49
N ALA A 26 -10.65 0.64 -39.74
CA ALA A 26 -9.65 0.16 -38.81
C ALA A 26 -9.87 0.90 -37.49
N LEU A 27 -10.37 0.18 -36.49
CA LEU A 27 -10.38 0.64 -35.11
C LEU A 27 -8.91 0.79 -34.74
N VAL A 28 -8.43 2.03 -34.67
CA VAL A 28 -7.12 2.34 -34.09
C VAL A 28 -7.20 1.86 -32.65
N ALA A 29 -6.57 0.72 -32.37
CA ALA A 29 -6.42 0.23 -31.03
C ALA A 29 -5.69 1.31 -30.23
N THR A 30 -6.35 1.86 -29.21
CA THR A 30 -5.71 2.75 -28.24
C THR A 30 -4.57 1.94 -27.63
N SER A 31 -3.33 2.29 -28.01
CA SER A 31 -2.12 1.64 -27.52
C SER A 31 -2.26 1.40 -26.02
N ALA A 32 -2.10 0.15 -25.58
CA ALA A 32 -1.83 -0.11 -24.18
C ALA A 32 -0.73 0.87 -23.76
N LYS A 33 -0.96 1.65 -22.69
CA LYS A 33 0.03 2.58 -22.18
C LYS A 33 1.13 1.74 -21.54
N ALA A 34 2.01 1.21 -22.37
CA ALA A 34 3.20 0.52 -21.93
C ALA A 34 4.02 1.53 -21.13
N LEU A 35 4.26 1.20 -19.87
CA LEU A 35 5.15 1.99 -19.03
C LEU A 35 6.57 1.75 -19.53
N ALA A 36 6.99 2.54 -20.53
CA ALA A 36 8.39 2.55 -20.94
C ALA A 36 9.22 3.01 -19.74
N PRO A 37 10.34 2.35 -19.39
CA PRO A 37 11.24 2.86 -18.37
C PRO A 37 11.61 4.28 -18.78
N ALA A 38 11.36 5.26 -17.89
CA ALA A 38 11.58 6.66 -18.19
C ALA A 38 13.02 6.84 -18.69
N ALA A 39 13.16 7.25 -19.95
CA ALA A 39 14.47 7.52 -20.53
C ALA A 39 15.09 8.71 -19.79
N GLY A 40 16.00 8.41 -18.86
CA GLY A 40 16.95 9.38 -18.30
C GLY A 40 16.36 10.66 -17.70
N THR A 41 15.17 10.63 -17.11
CA THR A 41 14.77 11.74 -16.23
C THR A 41 15.61 11.66 -14.95
N ASN A 42 16.25 12.75 -14.57
CA ASN A 42 16.92 12.90 -13.27
C ASN A 42 15.85 12.87 -12.16
N ILE A 43 15.33 11.68 -11.86
CA ILE A 43 14.43 11.44 -10.74
C ILE A 43 15.32 11.45 -9.50
N ALA A 44 15.13 12.44 -8.63
CA ALA A 44 15.82 12.48 -7.35
C ALA A 44 15.59 11.13 -6.63
N PRO A 45 16.64 10.53 -6.04
CA PRO A 45 16.48 9.29 -5.29
C PRO A 45 15.39 9.49 -4.24
N ALA A 46 14.47 8.52 -4.13
CA ALA A 46 13.52 8.52 -3.03
C ALA A 46 14.28 8.45 -1.69
N ASP A 47 13.78 9.16 -0.68
CA ASP A 47 14.38 9.17 0.65
C ASP A 47 14.57 7.74 1.20
N GLY A 48 15.71 7.49 1.82
CA GLY A 48 16.14 6.15 2.25
C GLY A 48 15.29 5.57 3.38
N HIS A 49 14.19 4.88 3.06
CA HIS A 49 13.32 4.22 4.03
C HIS A 49 13.96 2.99 4.73
N GLY A 50 15.06 2.48 4.19
CA GLY A 50 15.75 1.29 4.71
C GLY A 50 16.32 1.47 6.11
N ALA A 51 16.73 2.68 6.50
CA ALA A 51 17.23 2.95 7.85
C ALA A 51 16.10 2.86 8.89
N HIS A 52 14.94 3.46 8.59
CA HIS A 52 13.75 3.40 9.44
C HIS A 52 13.28 1.96 9.64
N PHE A 53 13.20 1.19 8.54
CA PHE A 53 12.83 -0.22 8.61
C PHE A 53 13.77 -1.03 9.51
N LYS A 54 15.09 -0.83 9.40
CA LYS A 54 16.06 -1.50 10.28
C LYS A 54 15.86 -1.13 11.74
N LEU A 55 15.64 0.15 12.04
CA LEU A 55 15.41 0.63 13.41
C LEU A 55 14.18 -0.04 14.04
N GLU A 56 13.07 -0.12 13.31
CA GLU A 56 11.86 -0.80 13.78
C GLU A 56 12.13 -2.26 14.15
N ARG A 57 12.90 -2.98 13.33
CA ARG A 57 13.24 -4.39 13.58
C ARG A 57 14.13 -4.54 14.81
N TYR A 58 15.14 -3.67 14.97
CA TYR A 58 15.99 -3.68 16.16
C TYR A 58 15.19 -3.35 17.43
N TRP A 59 14.26 -2.40 17.36
CA TRP A 59 13.38 -2.09 18.49
C TRP A 59 12.49 -3.28 18.88
N ALA A 60 11.85 -3.92 17.88
CA ALA A 60 11.05 -5.11 18.13
C ALA A 60 11.88 -6.26 18.73
N ALA A 61 13.12 -6.46 18.25
CA ALA A 61 14.02 -7.45 18.82
C ALA A 61 14.42 -7.10 20.27
N ALA A 62 14.62 -5.82 20.59
CA ALA A 62 14.93 -5.35 21.95
C ALA A 62 13.76 -5.53 22.94
N MET A 63 12.51 -5.52 22.46
CA MET A 63 11.34 -5.80 23.29
C MET A 63 11.21 -7.27 23.70
N LEU A 64 11.85 -8.18 22.95
CA LEU A 64 11.77 -9.62 23.19
C LEU A 64 12.27 -10.03 24.59
N PRO A 65 13.44 -9.54 25.09
CA PRO A 65 13.84 -9.76 26.48
C PRO A 65 13.11 -8.86 27.49
N LEU A 66 12.56 -7.71 27.06
CA LEU A 66 11.88 -6.77 27.96
C LEU A 66 10.59 -7.35 28.55
N LEU A 67 9.78 -8.02 27.72
CA LEU A 67 8.51 -8.62 28.15
C LEU A 67 8.68 -9.70 29.24
N PRO A 68 9.55 -10.72 29.09
CA PRO A 68 9.80 -11.66 30.18
C PRO A 68 10.49 -10.99 31.37
N ALA A 69 11.36 -10.00 31.15
CA ALA A 69 11.95 -9.26 32.27
C ALA A 69 10.88 -8.55 33.12
N SER A 70 9.86 -7.96 32.49
CA SER A 70 8.75 -7.32 33.21
C SER A 70 7.86 -8.29 33.99
N TYR A 71 7.91 -9.59 33.68
CA TYR A 71 7.20 -10.59 34.47
C TYR A 71 7.88 -10.82 35.82
N PHE A 72 9.21 -10.78 35.88
CA PHE A 72 9.97 -11.04 37.10
C PHE A 72 10.38 -9.78 37.88
N ILE A 73 10.56 -8.65 37.19
CA ILE A 73 11.06 -7.40 37.77
C ILE A 73 9.97 -6.35 37.63
N HIS A 74 9.41 -5.94 38.76
CA HIS A 74 8.31 -4.96 38.80
C HIS A 74 8.78 -3.63 39.41
N GLY A 75 8.06 -2.56 39.07
CA GLY A 75 8.25 -1.24 39.66
C GLY A 75 8.25 -0.11 38.63
N PRO A 76 8.35 1.15 39.10
CA PRO A 76 8.09 2.33 38.26
C PRO A 76 9.02 2.46 37.05
N VAL A 77 10.28 2.02 37.18
CA VAL A 77 11.25 2.06 36.07
C VAL A 77 10.86 1.06 34.98
N MET A 78 10.43 -0.15 35.36
CA MET A 78 9.95 -1.14 34.41
C MET A 78 8.66 -0.67 33.73
N ASP A 79 7.74 -0.08 34.50
CA ASP A 79 6.48 0.45 33.97
C ASP A 79 6.70 1.55 32.93
N VAL A 80 7.63 2.48 33.17
CA VAL A 80 7.98 3.52 32.19
C VAL A 80 8.66 2.89 30.96
N ALA A 81 9.59 1.94 31.16
CA ALA A 81 10.25 1.25 30.06
C ALA A 81 9.26 0.50 29.17
N LEU A 82 8.31 -0.23 29.77
CA LEU A 82 7.21 -0.89 29.07
C LEU A 82 6.33 0.10 28.32
N SER A 83 5.92 1.19 28.96
CA SER A 83 5.08 2.22 28.34
C SER A 83 5.75 2.80 27.09
N VAL A 84 7.02 3.18 27.15
CA VAL A 84 7.76 3.71 26.00
C VAL A 84 7.91 2.64 24.90
N ALA A 85 8.30 1.43 25.27
CA ALA A 85 8.48 0.32 24.34
C ALA A 85 7.19 0.00 23.57
N LEU A 86 6.08 -0.16 24.30
CA LEU A 86 4.76 -0.46 23.74
C LEU A 86 4.25 0.67 22.86
N VAL A 87 4.30 1.92 23.32
CA VAL A 87 3.84 3.08 22.55
C VAL A 87 4.56 3.16 21.20
N LEU A 88 5.89 3.04 21.20
CA LEU A 88 6.68 3.20 19.98
C LEU A 88 6.43 2.04 19.00
N HIS A 89 6.34 0.81 19.51
CA HIS A 89 6.01 -0.37 18.71
C HIS A 89 4.61 -0.29 18.10
N ILE A 90 3.62 0.12 18.91
CA ILE A 90 2.23 0.31 18.47
C ILE A 90 2.15 1.44 17.44
N HIS A 91 2.90 2.53 17.61
CA HIS A 91 2.88 3.65 16.67
C HIS A 91 3.33 3.23 15.26
N TRP A 92 4.48 2.55 15.14
CA TRP A 92 4.97 2.07 13.84
C TRP A 92 4.07 0.97 13.25
N GLY A 93 3.54 0.07 14.09
CA GLY A 93 2.60 -0.95 13.63
C GLY A 93 1.28 -0.36 13.12
N ALA A 94 0.67 0.54 13.89
CA ALA A 94 -0.62 1.14 13.57
C ALA A 94 -0.54 2.05 12.33
N THR A 95 0.54 2.82 12.17
CA THR A 95 0.76 3.64 10.98
C THR A 95 0.86 2.78 9.71
N GLY A 96 1.54 1.63 9.77
CA GLY A 96 1.56 0.65 8.68
C GLY A 96 0.17 0.08 8.34
N VAL A 97 -0.58 -0.37 9.36
CA VAL A 97 -1.96 -0.86 9.18
C VAL A 97 -2.85 0.21 8.52
N ILE A 98 -2.74 1.47 8.97
CA ILE A 98 -3.50 2.58 8.39
C ILE A 98 -3.09 2.81 6.93
N GLN A 99 -1.80 2.74 6.59
CA GLN A 99 -1.36 2.89 5.20
C GLN A 99 -1.90 1.78 4.28
N ASP A 100 -2.03 0.55 4.78
CA ASP A 100 -2.53 -0.58 4.02
C ASP A 100 -4.03 -0.49 3.70
N TYR A 101 -4.82 -0.03 4.67
CA TYR A 101 -6.29 -0.05 4.57
C TYR A 101 -6.92 1.31 4.27
N ALA A 102 -6.35 2.43 4.75
CA ALA A 102 -6.85 3.78 4.52
C ALA A 102 -6.38 4.33 3.16
N ARG A 103 -6.66 3.57 2.09
CA ARG A 103 -6.24 3.90 0.73
C ARG A 103 -7.10 5.02 0.16
N PRO A 104 -6.50 6.09 -0.42
CA PRO A 104 -7.26 7.19 -1.02
C PRO A 104 -8.28 6.77 -2.07
N PHE A 105 -7.99 5.68 -2.79
CA PHE A 105 -8.90 5.10 -3.78
C PHE A 105 -10.22 4.60 -3.19
N VAL A 106 -10.23 4.13 -1.94
CA VAL A 106 -11.42 3.53 -1.30
C VAL A 106 -12.20 4.56 -0.49
N ILE A 107 -11.49 5.36 0.29
CA ILE A 107 -12.10 6.26 1.30
C ILE A 107 -12.02 7.75 0.93
N GLY A 108 -11.38 8.08 -0.18
CA GLY A 108 -11.12 9.46 -0.61
C GLY A 108 -9.86 10.06 0.02
N GLU A 109 -9.29 11.05 -0.68
CA GLU A 109 -8.02 11.70 -0.30
C GLU A 109 -8.08 12.43 1.04
N THR A 110 -9.20 13.07 1.36
CA THR A 110 -9.37 13.83 2.61
C THR A 110 -9.40 12.89 3.81
N LEU A 111 -10.18 11.81 3.72
CA LEU A 111 -10.33 10.84 4.80
C LEU A 111 -9.07 10.00 4.99
N ALA A 112 -8.34 9.67 3.92
CA ALA A 112 -7.05 9.01 4.01
C ALA A 112 -6.00 9.86 4.73
N LYS A 113 -5.97 11.17 4.51
CA LYS A 113 -5.11 12.09 5.27
C LYS A 113 -5.52 12.18 6.74
N ALA A 114 -6.83 12.26 7.01
CA ALA A 114 -7.34 12.27 8.38
C ALA A 114 -6.99 10.98 9.14
N ALA A 115 -7.10 9.81 8.51
CA ALA A 115 -6.73 8.53 9.10
C ALA A 115 -5.23 8.45 9.43
N ARG A 116 -4.36 9.02 8.59
CA ARG A 116 -2.92 9.11 8.91
C ARG A 116 -2.67 10.05 10.09
N ALA A 117 -3.39 11.16 10.18
CA ALA A 117 -3.28 12.09 11.31
C ALA A 117 -3.80 11.48 12.62
N SER A 118 -4.87 10.70 12.57
CA SER A 118 -5.42 10.04 13.77
C SER A 118 -4.44 9.03 14.37
N ALA A 119 -3.58 8.40 13.57
CA ALA A 119 -2.51 7.54 14.08
C ALA A 119 -1.63 8.25 15.12
N TYR A 120 -1.21 9.48 14.82
CA TYR A 120 -0.41 10.31 15.74
C TYR A 120 -1.21 10.73 16.96
N LEU A 121 -2.48 11.11 16.76
CA LEU A 121 -3.36 11.49 17.86
C LEU A 121 -3.55 10.34 18.85
N ILE A 122 -3.80 9.12 18.37
CA ILE A 122 -3.92 7.92 19.19
C ILE A 122 -2.62 7.65 19.94
N THR A 123 -1.46 7.78 19.29
CA THR A 123 -0.15 7.62 19.95
C THR A 123 0.06 8.64 21.07
N ILE A 124 -0.28 9.91 20.85
CA ILE A 124 -0.16 10.96 21.89
C ILE A 124 -1.08 10.62 23.07
N LEU A 125 -2.34 10.30 22.80
CA LEU A 125 -3.29 9.93 23.85
C LEU A 125 -2.85 8.69 24.63
N LEU A 126 -2.38 7.65 23.93
CA LEU A 126 -1.86 6.43 24.55
C LEU A 126 -0.65 6.73 25.44
N THR A 127 0.27 7.58 24.98
CA THR A 127 1.46 7.97 25.75
C THR A 127 1.07 8.70 27.03
N VAL A 128 0.18 9.70 26.92
CA VAL A 128 -0.30 10.49 28.06
C VAL A 128 -1.05 9.60 29.04
N ALA A 129 -1.93 8.73 28.55
CA ALA A 129 -2.71 7.83 29.39
C ALA A 129 -1.81 6.86 30.16
N LEU A 130 -0.84 6.22 29.49
CA LEU A 130 0.09 5.28 30.13
C LEU A 130 1.00 5.96 31.14
N PHE A 131 1.51 7.16 30.83
CA PHE A 131 2.35 7.89 31.79
C PHE A 131 1.51 8.37 32.97
N HIS A 132 0.31 8.88 32.74
CA HIS A 132 -0.60 9.25 33.82
C HIS A 132 -0.92 8.05 34.72
N PHE A 133 -1.18 6.88 34.15
CA PHE A 133 -1.42 5.64 34.90
C PHE A 133 -0.19 5.20 35.70
N ASN A 134 1.01 5.32 35.15
CA ASN A 134 2.24 4.99 35.85
C ASN A 134 2.59 5.95 36.99
N TYR A 135 2.24 7.23 36.88
CA TYR A 135 2.58 8.25 37.88
C TYR A 135 1.50 8.51 38.93
N ASN A 136 0.23 8.41 38.56
CA ASN A 136 -0.89 8.79 39.43
C ASN A 136 -1.75 7.58 39.86
N ASP A 137 -1.44 6.39 39.36
CA ASP A 137 -2.12 5.14 39.71
C ASP A 137 -1.09 4.07 40.09
N VAL A 138 -1.51 2.80 40.16
CA VAL A 138 -0.68 1.67 40.61
C VAL A 138 0.49 1.31 39.70
N GLY A 139 0.45 1.67 38.41
CA GLY A 139 1.44 1.29 37.39
C GLY A 139 1.16 -0.05 36.69
N LEU A 140 1.77 -0.25 35.52
CA LEU A 140 1.47 -1.38 34.63
C LEU A 140 1.72 -2.76 35.27
N THR A 141 2.93 -3.04 35.76
CA THR A 141 3.26 -4.35 36.31
C THR A 141 2.40 -4.67 37.52
N ARG A 142 2.19 -3.68 38.40
CA ARG A 142 1.36 -3.86 39.60
C ARG A 142 -0.12 -4.06 39.26
N ALA A 143 -0.64 -3.38 38.24
CA ALA A 143 -1.99 -3.60 37.76
C ALA A 143 -2.20 -5.06 37.31
N PHE A 144 -1.24 -5.62 36.56
CA PHE A 144 -1.30 -7.03 36.18
C PHE A 144 -1.22 -7.96 37.39
N GLU A 145 -0.36 -7.71 38.37
CA GLU A 145 -0.33 -8.49 39.61
C GLU A 145 -1.69 -8.52 40.32
N MET A 146 -2.35 -7.37 40.42
CA MET A 146 -3.65 -7.26 41.07
C MET A 146 -4.71 -8.06 40.32
N VAL A 147 -4.76 -7.96 38.99
CA VAL A 147 -5.73 -8.70 38.17
C VAL A 147 -5.48 -10.21 38.21
N PHE A 148 -4.22 -10.66 38.24
CA PHE A 148 -3.87 -12.08 38.34
C PHE A 148 -4.00 -12.66 39.75
N SER A 149 -4.25 -11.81 40.76
CA SER A 149 -4.52 -12.25 42.13
C SER A 149 -6.01 -12.46 42.45
N LEU A 150 -6.88 -12.17 41.47
CA LEU A 150 -8.32 -12.42 41.53
C LEU A 150 -8.64 -13.91 41.41
#